data_AF-A0A534PGF4-F1
#
_entry.id   AF-A0A534PGF4-F1
#
_cell.length_a   1.000
_cell.length_b   1.000
_cell.length_c   1.000
_cell.angle_alpha   90.00
_cell.angle_beta   90.00
_cell.angle_gamma   90.00
#
_symmetry.space_group_name_H-M   'P 1'
#
loop_
_entity.id
_entity.type
_entity.pdbx_description
1 polymer ?
#
loop_
_entity_poly.entity_id
_entity_poly.type
_entity_poly.pdbx_seq_one_letter_code
_entity_poly.pdbx_strand_id
1 'polypeptide(L)'
;MNIKSSALIAALLVAAPALADARADAKRHFREGMSLIAAGQLERGIAELKQAYAIKPHQDVLYDIAKAYVDLGNIPEAISYFKQYLATDPEDKDQVQSVVSRLQRPRPSLPPTFRNCSSSCRR
;
A
#
# COMPACT_ATOMS: atom_id res chain seq x y z
N MET A 1 18.85 61.61 6.83
CA MET A 1 19.42 60.91 5.65
C MET A 1 20.35 59.80 6.15
N ASN A 2 19.87 58.56 6.09
CA ASN A 2 20.63 57.31 5.94
C ASN A 2 21.40 56.72 7.13
N ILE A 3 20.67 56.13 8.08
CA ILE A 3 21.12 54.93 8.78
C ILE A 3 20.85 53.72 7.86
N LYS A 4 21.90 53.18 7.23
CA LYS A 4 21.79 51.99 6.38
C LYS A 4 21.59 50.78 7.29
N SER A 5 20.37 50.27 7.29
CA SER A 5 19.90 49.12 8.07
C SER A 5 20.77 47.89 7.85
N SER A 6 21.59 47.59 8.85
CA SER A 6 22.04 46.23 9.12
C SER A 6 20.82 45.41 9.55
N ALA A 7 20.24 44.67 8.62
CA ALA A 7 19.34 43.58 8.95
C ALA A 7 19.70 42.41 8.02
N LEU A 8 20.77 41.71 8.43
CA LEU A 8 21.08 40.38 7.94
C LEU A 8 19.85 39.50 8.09
N ILE A 9 19.48 38.90 6.97
CA ILE A 9 18.40 37.93 6.80
C ILE A 9 18.70 36.75 7.74
N ALA A 10 18.02 36.69 8.87
CA ALA A 10 17.97 35.51 9.73
C ALA A 10 16.59 34.85 9.62
N ALA A 11 16.21 34.48 8.40
CA ALA A 11 15.12 33.52 8.17
C ALA A 11 15.74 32.11 8.13
N LEU A 12 16.34 31.68 9.24
CA LEU A 12 16.92 30.35 9.35
C LEU A 12 15.98 29.44 10.14
N LEU A 13 15.40 28.47 9.41
CA LEU A 13 14.97 27.14 9.87
C LEU A 13 14.15 27.07 11.18
N VAL A 14 12.82 27.14 11.08
CA VAL A 14 11.95 26.38 11.99
C VAL A 14 10.84 25.68 11.17
N ALA A 15 11.23 24.68 10.38
CA ALA A 15 10.28 23.78 9.70
C ALA A 15 10.55 22.31 10.06
N ALA A 16 11.15 22.04 11.22
CA ALA A 16 11.60 20.70 11.61
C ALA A 16 10.58 19.80 12.35
N PRO A 17 9.67 20.29 13.23
CA PRO A 17 8.89 19.36 14.05
C PRO A 17 7.76 18.66 13.28
N ALA A 18 7.04 19.37 12.41
CA ALA A 18 5.88 18.82 11.70
C ALA A 18 6.22 17.63 10.77
N LEU A 19 7.43 17.62 10.18
CA LEU A 19 7.88 16.51 9.34
C LEU A 19 8.37 15.31 10.15
N ALA A 20 8.83 15.52 11.39
CA ALA A 20 9.29 14.45 12.27
C ALA A 20 8.11 13.65 12.82
N ASP A 21 7.03 14.33 13.24
CA ASP A 21 5.79 13.70 13.70
C ASP A 21 5.12 12.90 12.57
N ALA A 22 4.99 13.46 11.37
CA ALA A 22 4.41 12.73 10.24
C ALA A 22 5.18 11.45 9.90
N ARG A 23 6.52 11.48 9.97
CA ARG A 23 7.35 10.26 9.77
C ARG A 23 7.17 9.24 10.89
N ALA A 24 6.96 9.69 12.13
CA ALA A 24 6.68 8.81 13.26
C ALA A 24 5.30 8.15 13.13
N ASP A 25 4.29 8.92 12.71
CA ASP A 25 2.94 8.43 12.46
C ASP A 25 2.92 7.38 11.34
N ALA A 26 3.60 7.62 10.22
CA ALA A 26 3.71 6.63 9.13
C ALA A 26 4.33 5.31 9.64
N LYS A 27 5.39 5.38 10.46
CA LYS A 27 6.02 4.20 11.05
C LYS A 27 5.10 3.48 12.05
N ARG A 28 4.29 4.22 12.81
CA ARG A 28 3.31 3.65 13.74
C ARG A 28 2.25 2.86 12.97
N HIS A 29 1.63 3.47 11.97
CA HIS A 29 0.65 2.81 11.09
C HIS A 29 1.27 1.58 10.40
N PHE A 30 2.51 1.67 9.93
CA PHE A 30 3.19 0.53 9.31
C PHE A 30 3.36 -0.66 10.28
N ARG A 31 3.85 -0.39 11.49
CA ARG A 31 4.04 -1.42 12.53
C ARG A 31 2.72 -2.05 12.96
N GLU A 32 1.69 -1.23 13.12
CA GLU A 32 0.36 -1.69 13.48
C GLU A 32 -0.24 -2.56 12.37
N GLY A 33 -0.11 -2.11 11.11
CA GLY A 33 -0.53 -2.90 9.95
C GLY A 33 0.14 -4.26 9.86
N MET A 34 1.46 -4.31 10.10
CA MET A 34 2.21 -5.56 10.15
C MET A 34 1.80 -6.46 11.31
N SER A 35 1.56 -5.88 12.49
CA SER A 35 1.06 -6.63 13.65
C SER A 35 -0.33 -7.24 13.38
N LEU A 36 -1.21 -6.49 12.72
CA LEU A 36 -2.56 -6.95 12.37
C LEU A 36 -2.50 -8.08 11.33
N ILE A 37 -1.64 -7.96 10.32
CA ILE A 37 -1.38 -9.02 9.34
C ILE A 37 -0.87 -10.28 10.03
N ALA A 38 0.10 -10.15 10.95
CA ALA A 38 0.61 -11.28 11.73
C ALA A 38 -0.47 -11.92 12.62
N ALA A 39 -1.44 -11.14 13.08
CA ALA A 39 -2.61 -11.61 13.83
C ALA A 39 -3.73 -12.21 12.94
N GLY A 40 -3.52 -12.30 11.61
CA GLY A 40 -4.50 -12.79 10.64
C GLY A 40 -5.58 -11.76 10.27
N GLN A 41 -5.52 -10.55 10.82
CA GLN A 41 -6.44 -9.44 10.50
C GLN A 41 -5.96 -8.70 9.25
N LEU A 42 -5.88 -9.41 8.13
CA LEU A 42 -5.28 -8.93 6.88
C LEU A 42 -5.95 -7.65 6.35
N GLU A 43 -7.28 -7.58 6.35
CA GLU A 43 -8.01 -6.40 5.86
C GLU A 43 -7.70 -5.13 6.67
N ARG A 44 -7.68 -5.25 8.01
CA ARG A 44 -7.34 -4.13 8.90
C ARG A 44 -5.88 -3.75 8.75
N GLY A 45 -4.99 -4.75 8.65
CA GLY A 45 -3.57 -4.49 8.46
C GLY A 45 -3.27 -3.77 7.14
N ILE A 46 -3.95 -4.15 6.06
CA ILE A 46 -3.89 -3.44 4.77
C ILE A 46 -4.35 -1.99 4.91
N ALA A 47 -5.42 -1.72 5.66
CA ALA A 47 -5.91 -0.36 5.89
C ALA A 47 -4.86 0.50 6.61
N GLU A 48 -4.20 -0.04 7.64
CA GLU A 48 -3.11 0.65 8.34
C GLU A 48 -1.88 0.87 7.45
N LEU A 49 -1.48 -0.12 6.65
CA LEU A 49 -0.40 0.06 5.67
C LEU A 49 -0.73 1.15 4.64
N LYS A 50 -1.99 1.25 4.22
CA LYS A 50 -2.45 2.34 3.33
C LYS A 50 -2.34 3.71 3.99
N GLN A 51 -2.66 3.84 5.28
CA GLN A 51 -2.46 5.08 6.03
C GLN A 51 -0.97 5.43 6.11
N ALA A 52 -0.12 4.45 6.38
CA ALA A 52 1.33 4.64 6.37
C ALA A 52 1.82 5.16 5.00
N TYR A 53 1.33 4.58 3.90
CA TYR A 53 1.65 5.01 2.54
C TYR A 53 1.12 6.42 2.22
N ALA A 54 -0.07 6.78 2.70
CA ALA A 54 -0.65 8.10 2.48
C ALA A 54 0.18 9.20 3.16
N ILE A 55 0.75 8.91 4.34
CA ILE A 55 1.62 9.85 5.06
C ILE A 55 3.02 9.89 4.42
N LYS A 56 3.59 8.72 4.12
CA LYS A 56 4.89 8.61 3.45
C LYS A 56 4.82 7.60 2.32
N PRO A 57 4.64 8.07 1.07
CA PRO A 57 4.69 7.20 -0.09
C PRO A 57 6.05 6.50 -0.17
N HIS A 58 6.03 5.16 -0.16
CA HIS A 58 7.22 4.34 -0.25
C HIS A 58 6.91 3.07 -1.04
N GLN A 59 7.85 2.69 -1.91
CA GLN A 59 7.71 1.49 -2.75
C GLN A 59 7.59 0.22 -1.89
N ASP A 60 8.41 0.07 -0.85
CA ASP A 60 8.34 -1.09 0.06
C ASP A 60 6.94 -1.30 0.65
N VAL A 61 6.25 -0.21 1.01
CA VAL A 61 4.89 -0.28 1.55
C VAL A 61 3.89 -0.75 0.48
N LEU A 62 4.07 -0.37 -0.80
CA LEU A 62 3.26 -0.90 -1.89
C LEU A 62 3.45 -2.42 -2.06
N TYR A 63 4.70 -2.89 -1.93
CA TYR A 63 5.00 -4.32 -1.97
C TYR A 63 4.33 -5.07 -0.81
N ASP A 64 4.41 -4.54 0.41
CA ASP A 64 3.78 -5.13 1.59
C ASP A 64 2.25 -5.15 1.49
N ILE A 65 1.63 -4.07 0.98
CA ILE A 65 0.19 -4.02 0.69
C ILE A 65 -0.17 -5.10 -0.33
N ALA A 66 0.59 -5.21 -1.43
CA ALA A 66 0.34 -6.19 -2.47
C ALA A 66 0.43 -7.62 -1.91
N LYS A 67 1.46 -7.91 -1.12
CA LYS A 67 1.65 -9.21 -0.46
C LYS A 67 0.50 -9.52 0.50
N ALA A 68 0.08 -8.55 1.31
CA ALA A 68 -1.07 -8.74 2.20
C ALA A 68 -2.37 -9.03 1.44
N TYR A 69 -2.57 -8.45 0.25
CA TYR A 69 -3.69 -8.80 -0.64
C TYR A 69 -3.57 -10.22 -1.21
N VAL A 70 -2.36 -10.72 -1.50
CA VAL A 70 -2.15 -12.13 -1.87
C VAL A 70 -2.56 -13.05 -0.73
N ASP A 71 -2.14 -12.72 0.50
CA ASP A 71 -2.48 -13.50 1.70
C ASP A 71 -3.99 -13.47 1.99
N LEU A 72 -4.66 -12.37 1.67
CA LEU A 72 -6.13 -12.25 1.74
C LEU A 72 -6.84 -13.10 0.68
N GLY A 73 -6.12 -13.55 -0.35
CA GLY A 73 -6.66 -14.25 -1.51
C GLY A 73 -7.21 -13.32 -2.58
N ASN A 74 -7.10 -12.00 -2.40
CA ASN A 74 -7.57 -11.02 -3.37
C ASN A 74 -6.48 -10.69 -4.41
N ILE A 75 -6.27 -11.65 -5.30
CA ILE A 75 -5.26 -11.61 -6.36
C ILE A 75 -5.40 -10.40 -7.31
N PRO A 76 -6.60 -9.97 -7.76
CA PRO A 76 -6.70 -8.84 -8.69
C PRO A 76 -6.13 -7.54 -8.10
N GLU A 77 -6.45 -7.22 -6.85
CA GLU A 77 -5.94 -6.06 -6.12
C GLU A 77 -4.44 -6.19 -5.87
N ALA A 78 -3.97 -7.38 -5.48
CA ALA A 78 -2.54 -7.64 -5.31
C ALA A 78 -1.74 -7.32 -6.59
N ILE A 79 -2.23 -7.75 -7.75
CA ILE A 79 -1.60 -7.46 -9.05
C ILE A 79 -1.60 -5.95 -9.33
N SER A 80 -2.67 -5.23 -8.99
CA SER A 80 -2.73 -3.78 -9.17
C SER A 80 -1.65 -3.06 -8.35
N TYR A 81 -1.47 -3.45 -7.08
CA TYR A 81 -0.42 -2.88 -6.23
C TYR A 81 0.99 -3.28 -6.66
N PHE A 82 1.21 -4.53 -7.07
CA PHE A 82 2.50 -4.93 -7.64
C PHE A 82 2.83 -4.17 -8.93
N LYS A 83 1.84 -3.89 -9.79
CA LYS A 83 2.06 -3.03 -10.97
C LYS A 83 2.47 -1.61 -10.60
N GLN A 84 1.86 -1.03 -9.56
CA GLN A 84 2.27 0.28 -9.05
C GLN A 84 3.70 0.24 -8.49
N TYR A 85 4.06 -0.82 -7.77
CA TYR A 85 5.43 -1.04 -7.32
C TYR A 85 6.42 -1.13 -8.50
N LEU A 86 6.11 -1.94 -9.52
CA LEU A 86 6.93 -2.05 -10.73
C LEU A 86 7.06 -0.72 -11.48
N ALA A 87 6.04 0.13 -11.44
CA ALA A 87 6.09 1.47 -12.04
C ALA A 87 7.05 2.43 -11.32
N THR A 88 7.49 2.12 -10.10
CA THR A 88 8.52 2.89 -9.38
C THR A 88 9.95 2.52 -9.77
N ASP A 89 10.12 1.60 -10.73
CA ASP A 89 11.41 1.05 -11.21
C ASP A 89 12.36 0.57 -10.09
N PRO A 90 11.91 -0.33 -9.21
CA PRO A 90 12.73 -0.93 -8.18
C PRO A 90 13.82 -1.82 -8.77
N GLU A 91 14.94 -1.97 -8.07
CA GLU A 91 16.01 -2.90 -8.45
C GLU A 91 15.50 -4.36 -8.51
N ASP A 92 14.56 -4.71 -7.62
CA ASP A 92 13.94 -6.04 -7.53
C ASP A 92 12.75 -6.24 -8.51
N LYS A 93 12.57 -5.37 -9.50
CA LYS A 93 11.42 -5.43 -10.43
C LYS A 93 11.30 -6.79 -11.13
N ASP A 94 12.40 -7.43 -11.51
CA ASP A 94 12.38 -8.72 -12.21
C ASP A 94 11.82 -9.84 -11.31
N GLN A 95 12.13 -9.78 -10.01
CA GLN A 95 11.60 -10.72 -9.01
C GLN A 95 10.10 -10.52 -8.84
N VAL A 96 9.66 -9.27 -8.66
CA VAL A 96 8.24 -8.95 -8.48
C VAL A 96 7.44 -9.24 -9.75
N GLN A 97 8.00 -8.99 -10.93
CA GLN A 97 7.38 -9.31 -12.20
C GLN A 97 7.16 -10.82 -12.36
N SER A 98 8.13 -11.64 -11.94
CA SER A 98 7.96 -13.09 -11.90
C SER A 98 6.84 -13.52 -10.94
N VAL A 99 6.71 -12.86 -9.78
CA VAL A 99 5.59 -13.08 -8.85
C VAL A 99 4.26 -12.70 -9.51
N VAL A 100 4.17 -11.54 -10.15
CA VAL A 100 2.97 -11.08 -10.86
C VAL A 100 2.58 -12.05 -11.97
N SER A 101 3.52 -12.50 -12.80
CA SER A 101 3.25 -13.47 -13.86
C SER A 101 2.71 -14.79 -13.31
N ARG A 102 3.22 -15.24 -12.14
CA ARG A 102 2.70 -16.42 -11.45
C ARG A 102 1.27 -16.21 -10.94
N LEU A 103 0.97 -15.03 -10.40
CA LEU A 103 -0.36 -14.66 -9.89
C LEU A 103 -1.39 -14.41 -11.01
N GLN A 104 -0.94 -13.91 -12.16
CA GLN A 104 -1.75 -13.69 -13.36
C GLN A 104 -2.17 -14.98 -14.06
N ARG A 105 -1.52 -16.11 -13.76
CA ARG A 105 -1.98 -17.40 -14.25
C ARG A 105 -3.42 -17.54 -13.80
N PRO A 106 -4.38 -17.71 -14.71
CA PRO A 106 -5.76 -17.92 -14.31
C PRO A 106 -5.77 -19.13 -13.40
N ARG A 107 -6.05 -18.92 -12.10
CA ARG A 107 -6.65 -20.00 -11.33
C ARG A 107 -7.91 -20.34 -12.12
N PRO A 108 -8.16 -21.62 -12.45
CA PRO A 108 -9.42 -21.98 -13.06
C PRO A 108 -10.49 -21.38 -12.17
N SER A 109 -11.15 -20.33 -12.66
CA SER A 109 -12.24 -19.70 -11.95
C SER A 109 -13.23 -20.83 -11.78
N LEU A 110 -13.34 -21.36 -10.56
CA LEU A 110 -14.44 -22.26 -10.26
C LEU A 110 -15.68 -21.47 -10.70
N PRO A 111 -16.46 -22.01 -11.65
CA PRO A 111 -17.61 -21.29 -12.15
C PRO A 111 -18.41 -20.86 -10.93
N PRO A 112 -18.90 -19.61 -10.86
CA PRO A 112 -19.83 -19.24 -9.80
C PRO A 112 -20.93 -20.28 -9.85
N THR A 113 -20.95 -21.18 -8.86
CA THR A 113 -21.90 -22.29 -8.83
C THR A 113 -23.26 -21.67 -8.99
N PHE A 114 -23.92 -22.00 -10.10
CA PHE A 114 -25.17 -21.40 -10.54
C PHE A 114 -26.08 -21.25 -9.33
N ARG A 115 -26.26 -19.99 -8.90
CA ARG A 115 -27.18 -19.66 -7.83
C ARG A 115 -28.58 -19.82 -8.43
N ASN A 116 -29.33 -20.80 -7.92
CA ASN A 116 -30.76 -21.05 -8.12
C ASN A 116 -31.22 -21.50 -9.52
N CYS A 117 -31.12 -22.81 -9.80
CA CYS A 117 -32.20 -23.53 -10.49
C CYS A 117 -33.29 -23.90 -9.47
N SER A 118 -34.08 -22.94 -9.00
CA SER A 118 -35.19 -23.21 -8.09
C SER A 118 -36.35 -22.25 -8.31
N SER A 119 -37.07 -22.38 -9.44
CA SER A 119 -38.50 -21.99 -9.54
C SER A 119 -39.19 -22.10 -10.91
N SER A 120 -38.62 -22.67 -11.98
CA SER A 120 -39.39 -22.81 -13.25
C SER A 120 -39.23 -24.15 -13.97
N CYS A 121 -39.17 -25.25 -13.22
CA CYS A 121 -39.58 -26.57 -13.71
C CYS A 121 -40.97 -26.87 -13.15
N ARG A 122 -42.02 -26.31 -13.77
CA ARG A 122 -43.38 -26.79 -13.57
C ARG A 122 -44.25 -26.51 -14.81
N ARG A 123 -44.43 -27.60 -15.57
CA ARG A 123 -45.45 -27.92 -16.60
C ARG A 123 -45.52 -27.09 -17.87
#